data_AF-K4BGX0-F1
#
_entry.id   AF-K4BGX0-F1
#
_cell.length_a   1.000
_cell.length_b   1.000
_cell.length_c   1.000
_cell.angle_alpha   90.00
_cell.angle_beta   90.00
_cell.angle_gamma   90.00
#
_symmetry.space_group_name_H-M   'P 1'
#
loop_
_entity.id
_entity.type
_entity.pdbx_description
1 polymer ?
#
loop_
_entity_poly.entity_id
_entity_poly.type
_entity_poly.pdbx_seq_one_letter_code
_entity_poly.pdbx_strand_id
1 'polypeptide(L)' 'MVLRLNIDQIALTTQDWICKVQIVEIGRPRESPDKKCRFQNLILEDEQMRMPNKGSTVCR' A
#
# COMPACT_ATOMS: atom_id res chain seq x y z
N MET A 1 8.72 -20.16 -6.96
CA MET A 1 9.58 -19.48 -5.96
C MET A 1 8.99 -18.09 -5.77
N VAL A 2 8.48 -17.76 -4.59
CA VAL A 2 7.73 -16.51 -4.36
C VAL A 2 8.71 -15.40 -4.00
N LEU A 3 8.62 -14.27 -4.70
CA LEU A 3 9.54 -13.14 -4.50
C LEU A 3 9.06 -12.25 -3.35
N ARG A 4 9.98 -11.82 -2.48
CA ARG A 4 9.66 -10.87 -1.42
C ARG A 4 10.05 -9.47 -1.88
N LEU A 5 9.06 -8.59 -2.04
CA LEU A 5 9.22 -7.27 -2.67
C LEU A 5 8.66 -6.16 -1.77
N ASN A 6 9.19 -4.95 -1.94
CA ASN A 6 8.60 -3.73 -1.40
C ASN A 6 7.53 -3.18 -2.35
N ILE A 7 6.72 -2.21 -1.90
CA ILE A 7 5.59 -1.69 -2.69
C ILE A 7 6.09 -1.05 -3.99
N ASP A 8 7.22 -0.34 -3.96
CA ASP A 8 7.80 0.35 -5.12
C ASP A 8 8.25 -0.59 -6.25
N GLN A 9 8.49 -1.86 -5.93
CA GLN A 9 9.01 -2.86 -6.85
C GLN A 9 7.91 -3.72 -7.51
N ILE A 10 6.65 -3.55 -7.08
CA ILE A 10 5.52 -4.32 -7.61
C ILE A 10 5.04 -3.66 -8.92
N ALA A 11 5.27 -4.35 -10.03
CA ALA A 11 4.75 -3.99 -11.34
C ALA A 11 3.57 -4.88 -11.72
N LEU A 12 2.76 -4.44 -12.69
CA LEU A 12 1.64 -5.23 -13.23
C LEU A 12 2.07 -6.59 -13.82
N THR A 13 3.33 -6.70 -14.24
CA THR A 13 3.91 -7.93 -14.80
C THR A 13 4.51 -8.85 -13.74
N THR A 14 4.65 -8.37 -12.50
CA THR A 14 5.23 -9.16 -11.41
C THR A 14 4.22 -10.19 -10.93
N GLN A 15 4.50 -11.47 -11.18
CA GLN A 15 3.72 -12.60 -10.66
C GLN A 15 4.32 -13.13 -9.36
N ASP A 16 3.50 -13.79 -8.55
CA ASP A 16 3.91 -14.55 -7.36
C ASP A 16 4.85 -13.80 -6.40
N TRP A 17 4.35 -12.72 -5.79
CA TRP A 17 5.10 -11.92 -4.81
C TRP A 17 4.41 -11.83 -3.44
N ILE A 18 5.22 -11.59 -2.41
CA ILE A 18 4.79 -11.26 -1.04
C ILE A 18 5.42 -9.92 -0.64
N CYS A 19 4.62 -9.02 -0.12
CA CYS A 19 5.07 -7.74 0.43
C CYS A 19 4.71 -7.64 1.91
N LYS A 20 5.62 -7.08 2.72
CA LYS A 20 5.37 -6.79 4.12
C LYS A 20 4.92 -5.34 4.24
N VAL A 21 3.69 -5.13 4.70
CA VAL A 21 3.08 -3.81 4.82
C VAL A 21 2.45 -3.62 6.19
N GLN A 22 2.23 -2.38 6.58
CA GLN A 22 1.39 -1.99 7.69
C GLN A 22 0.13 -1.32 7.14
N ILE A 23 -1.02 -1.64 7.73
CA ILE A 23 -2.27 -0.96 7.44
C ILE A 23 -2.28 0.36 8.21
N VAL A 24 -2.39 1.47 7.50
CA VAL A 24 -2.42 2.83 8.06
C VAL A 24 -3.85 3.30 8.23
N GLU A 25 -4.69 3.03 7.24
CA GLU A 25 -6.10 3.40 7.27
C GLU A 25 -6.96 2.30 6.67
N ILE A 26 -8.10 2.05 7.31
CA ILE A 26 -9.15 1.16 6.81
C ILE A 26 -10.35 2.03 6.46
N GLY A 27 -10.61 2.19 5.16
CA GLY A 27 -11.77 2.91 4.67
C GLY A 27 -13.08 2.22 5.08
N ARG A 28 -14.20 2.95 5.06
CA ARG A 28 -15.51 2.33 5.27
C ARG A 28 -15.85 1.40 4.10
N PRO A 29 -16.58 0.28 4.33
CA PRO A 29 -17.12 -0.53 3.25
C PRO A 29 -17.98 0.32 2.31
N ARG A 30 -17.79 0.12 1.01
CA ARG A 30 -18.50 0.78 -0.08
C ARG A 30 -19.17 -0.27 -0.95
N GLU A 31 -20.20 0.15 -1.66
CA GLU A 31 -20.88 -0.66 -2.66
C GLU A 31 -20.58 -0.07 -4.04
N SER A 32 -20.39 -0.91 -5.05
CA SER A 32 -20.22 -0.46 -6.43
C SER A 32 -21.48 0.29 -6.89
N PRO A 33 -21.37 1.25 -7.83
CA PRO A 33 -22.54 1.98 -8.33
C PRO A 33 -23.63 1.04 -8.88
N ASP A 34 -23.22 -0.07 -9.48
CA ASP A 34 -24.06 -1.15 -10.00
C ASP A 34 -24.63 -2.11 -8.93
N LYS A 35 -24.26 -1.92 -7.65
CA LYS A 35 -24.64 -2.75 -6.48
C LYS A 35 -24.26 -4.23 -6.54
N LYS A 36 -23.37 -4.62 -7.45
CA LYS A 36 -22.96 -6.04 -7.58
C LYS A 36 -21.79 -6.42 -6.68
N CYS A 37 -21.06 -5.44 -6.15
CA CYS A 37 -19.88 -5.71 -5.33
C CYS A 37 -19.81 -4.77 -4.12
N ARG A 38 -19.35 -5.32 -2.99
CA ARG A 38 -18.92 -4.56 -1.83
C ARG A 38 -17.41 -4.59 -1.76
N PHE A 39 -16.80 -3.44 -1.55
CA PHE A 39 -15.35 -3.30 -1.48
C PHE A 39 -14.96 -2.39 -0.31
N GLN A 40 -13.71 -2.52 0.13
CA GLN A 40 -13.13 -1.68 1.15
C GLN A 40 -11.73 -1.27 0.70
N ASN A 41 -11.45 0.03 0.75
CA ASN A 41 -10.13 0.54 0.43
C ASN A 41 -9.25 0.49 1.68
N LEU A 42 -8.03 0.00 1.52
CA LEU A 42 -7.00 -0.01 2.55
C LEU A 42 -5.86 0.89 2.10
N ILE A 43 -5.37 1.74 2.99
CA ILE A 43 -4.13 2.49 2.78
C ILE A 43 -3.01 1.75 3.50
N LEU A 44 -1.97 1.40 2.75
CA LEU A 44 -0.87 0.55 3.18
C LEU A 44 0.45 1.32 3.06
N GLU A 45 1.31 1.17 4.04
CA GLU A 45 2.70 1.67 4.02
C GLU A 45 3.66 0.50 4.21
N ASP A 46 4.80 0.54 3.52
CA ASP A 46 5.91 -0.37 3.78
C ASP A 46 7.02 0.29 4.62
N GLU A 47 8.06 -0.48 4.94
CA GLU A 47 9.18 0.00 5.75
C GLU A 47 9.99 1.11 5.07
N GLN A 48 9.93 1.25 3.74
CA GLN A 48 10.71 2.20 2.97
C GLN A 48 10.12 3.61 3.03
N MET A 49 8.80 3.74 3.11
CA MET A 49 8.11 5.05 3.21
C MET A 49 8.24 5.71 4.59
N ARG A 50 8.64 4.94 5.62
CA ARG A 50 9.09 5.49 6.90
C ARG A 50 10.47 6.10 6.74
N MET A 51 10.51 7.33 6.22
CA MET A 51 11.71 8.16 6.25
C MET A 51 12.34 8.08 7.65
N PRO A 52 13.62 7.70 7.80
CA PRO A 52 14.31 7.92 9.05
C PRO A 52 14.33 9.43 9.25
N ASN A 53 13.84 9.86 10.41
CA ASN A 53 13.86 11.25 10.86
C ASN A 53 15.33 11.74 10.88
N LYS A 54 15.84 12.19 9.73
CA LYS A 54 17.05 12.98 9.60
C LYS A 54 16.56 14.36 9.27
N GLY A 55 16.54 15.22 10.29
CA GLY A 55 16.09 16.59 10.19
C GLY A 55 16.71 17.25 8.97
N SER A 56 15.88 17.71 8.05
CA SER A 56 16.21 18.74 7.08
C SER A 56 14.94 19.25 6.44
N THR A 57 14.67 20.50 6.79
CA THR A 57 14.07 21.53 5.95
C THR A 57 12.57 21.43 5.70
N VAL A 58 11.85 22.13 6.60
CA VAL A 58 10.68 22.94 6.23
C VAL A 58 10.98 23.70 4.94
N CYS A 59 10.34 23.30 3.85
CA CYS A 59 10.13 24.17 2.71
C CYS A 59 8.73 24.77 2.87
N ARG A 60 8.70 26.10 2.88
CA ARG A 60 7.51 26.96 2.97
C ARG A 60 6.47 26.64 1.91
#